data_AF-A0A7H8T553-F1
#
_entry.id   AF-A0A7H8T553-F1
#
_cell.length_a   1.000
_cell.length_b   1.000
_cell.length_c   1.000
_cell.angle_alpha   90.00
_cell.angle_beta   90.00
_cell.angle_gamma   90.00
#
_symmetry.space_group_name_H-M   'P 1'
#
loop_
_entity.id
_entity.type
_entity.pdbx_description
1 polymer ?
#
loop_
_entity_poly.entity_id
_entity_poly.type
_entity_poly.pdbx_seq_one_letter_code
_entity_poly.pdbx_strand_id
1 'polypeptide(L)'
;MDTKHCAVDGWVDDKPAPGPHGTATFDLVVRPADADTVAKDAPDTVVTCTSVTDWITHELLTGIQPGDLLRVTGNLVQPPAPGEPARLTIDALEVLDTALLPVQNDMVFDRYGNYVVVFDANTDAVPVFTALGQWVGTAESPEAIGTLIDAHEHLNGSDA
;
A
#
# COMPACT_ATOMS: atom_id res chain seq x y z
N MET A 1 25.54 -14.86 17.09
CA MET A 1 25.03 -13.94 16.05
C MET A 1 25.65 -12.60 16.34
N ASP A 2 26.31 -12.02 15.34
CA ASP A 2 26.85 -10.67 15.45
C ASP A 2 25.70 -9.69 15.20
N THR A 3 25.37 -8.89 16.21
CA THR A 3 24.34 -7.85 16.14
C THR A 3 25.03 -6.51 16.02
N LYS A 4 24.79 -5.81 14.93
CA LYS A 4 25.35 -4.47 14.70
C LYS A 4 24.25 -3.43 14.81
N HIS A 5 24.45 -2.42 15.65
CA HIS A 5 23.59 -1.24 15.62
C HIS A 5 24.00 -0.35 14.45
N CYS A 6 23.08 -0.09 13.52
CA CYS A 6 23.35 0.71 12.33
C CYS A 6 22.12 1.46 11.83
N ALA A 7 22.38 2.55 11.11
CA ALA A 7 21.39 3.23 10.28
C ALA A 7 21.43 2.66 8.85
N VAL A 8 20.26 2.47 8.27
CA VAL A 8 20.06 1.99 6.90
C VAL A 8 19.07 2.93 6.22
N ASP A 9 19.43 3.40 5.04
CA ASP A 9 18.56 4.18 4.17
C ASP A 9 18.03 3.28 3.06
N GLY A 10 16.73 3.32 2.78
CA GLY A 10 16.13 2.48 1.75
C GLY A 10 14.70 2.86 1.42
N TRP A 11 14.22 2.36 0.29
CA TRP A 11 12.84 2.55 -0.15
C TRP A 11 11.96 1.43 0.38
N VAL A 12 10.75 1.76 0.81
CA VAL A 12 9.74 0.77 1.22
C VAL A 12 9.27 -0.04 0.01
N ASP A 13 9.39 -1.36 0.07
CA ASP A 13 9.02 -2.25 -1.06
C ASP A 13 7.50 -2.38 -1.24
N ASP A 14 6.79 -2.65 -0.14
CA ASP A 14 5.32 -2.84 -0.11
C ASP A 14 4.75 -2.27 1.21
N LYS A 15 3.41 -2.21 1.30
CA LYS A 15 2.69 -1.62 2.44
C LYS A 15 3.11 -2.33 3.73
N PRO A 16 3.60 -1.58 4.75
CA PRO A 16 3.92 -2.17 6.04
C PRO A 16 2.73 -2.94 6.61
N ALA A 17 3.00 -4.15 7.08
CA ALA A 17 1.99 -5.07 7.56
C ALA A 17 2.04 -5.22 9.08
N PRO A 18 0.90 -5.43 9.76
CA PRO A 18 0.88 -5.80 11.16
C PRO A 18 1.57 -7.15 11.36
N GLY A 19 2.50 -7.20 12.30
CA GLY A 19 3.15 -8.41 12.77
C GLY A 19 2.52 -8.95 14.08
N PRO A 20 3.01 -10.09 14.58
CA PRO A 20 2.58 -10.64 15.86
C PRO A 20 2.81 -9.66 17.00
N HIS A 21 1.99 -9.75 18.05
CA HIS A 21 2.21 -9.01 19.31
C HIS A 21 2.28 -7.48 19.17
N GLY A 22 1.54 -6.89 18.22
CA GLY A 22 1.50 -5.44 18.04
C GLY A 22 2.76 -4.88 17.36
N THR A 23 3.52 -5.72 16.66
CA THR A 23 4.65 -5.28 15.85
C THR A 23 4.19 -4.84 14.46
N ALA A 24 5.06 -4.16 13.73
CA ALA A 24 4.91 -3.94 12.29
C ALA A 24 6.14 -4.47 11.56
N THR A 25 5.90 -5.06 10.39
CA THR A 25 6.95 -5.63 9.52
C THR A 25 6.85 -5.03 8.12
N PHE A 26 8.00 -4.74 7.52
CA PHE A 26 8.11 -4.20 6.18
C PHE A 26 9.50 -4.51 5.62
N ASP A 27 9.63 -4.48 4.29
CA ASP A 27 10.90 -4.70 3.61
C ASP A 27 11.43 -3.38 3.04
N LEU A 28 12.74 -3.14 3.24
CA LEU A 28 13.47 -2.03 2.65
C LEU A 28 14.34 -2.53 1.50
N VAL A 29 14.20 -1.88 0.35
CA VAL A 29 15.12 -2.00 -0.78
C VAL A 29 16.25 -1.00 -0.58
N VAL A 30 17.43 -1.52 -0.22
CA VAL A 30 18.64 -0.73 0.04
C VAL A 30 19.49 -0.72 -1.21
N ARG A 31 19.69 0.48 -1.77
CA ARG A 31 20.70 0.65 -2.82
C ARG A 31 22.09 0.82 -2.21
N PRO A 32 23.13 0.23 -2.83
CA PRO A 32 24.49 0.48 -2.40
C PRO A 32 24.85 1.96 -2.55
N ALA A 33 25.59 2.48 -1.57
CA ALA A 33 25.99 3.90 -1.51
C ALA A 33 26.77 4.37 -2.75
N ASP A 34 27.49 3.47 -3.42
CA ASP A 34 28.27 3.75 -4.63
C ASP A 34 27.69 3.02 -5.85
N ALA A 35 26.45 3.36 -6.22
CA ALA A 35 25.75 2.76 -7.37
C ALA A 35 26.57 2.82 -8.69
N ASP A 36 27.48 3.79 -8.83
CA ASP A 36 28.37 3.93 -9.99
C ASP A 36 29.55 2.95 -10.00
N THR A 37 29.90 2.36 -8.84
CA THR A 37 31.00 1.37 -8.71
C THR A 37 30.50 -0.07 -8.68
N VAL A 38 29.21 -0.24 -8.43
CA VAL A 38 28.56 -1.54 -8.41
C VAL A 38 28.20 -1.94 -9.84
N ALA A 39 28.40 -3.21 -10.18
CA ALA A 39 27.99 -3.71 -11.49
C ALA A 39 26.50 -3.38 -11.71
N LYS A 40 26.16 -2.89 -12.90
CA LYS A 40 24.79 -2.46 -13.26
C LYS A 40 23.70 -3.51 -12.95
N ASP A 41 24.09 -4.78 -12.89
CA ASP A 41 23.21 -5.94 -12.64
C ASP A 41 23.33 -6.50 -11.21
N ALA A 42 23.98 -5.78 -10.28
CA ALA A 42 24.01 -6.22 -8.89
C ALA A 42 22.60 -6.14 -8.29
N PRO A 43 22.15 -7.20 -7.60
CA PRO A 43 20.82 -7.20 -7.01
C PRO A 43 20.73 -6.13 -5.92
N ASP A 44 19.60 -5.44 -5.87
CA ASP A 44 19.26 -4.61 -4.72
C ASP A 44 19.22 -5.47 -3.45
N THR A 45 19.68 -4.91 -2.33
CA THR A 45 19.69 -5.63 -1.06
C THR A 45 18.38 -5.40 -0.33
N VAL A 46 17.64 -6.47 -0.06
CA VAL A 46 16.41 -6.39 0.74
C VAL A 46 16.72 -6.63 2.22
N VAL A 47 16.24 -5.73 3.08
CA VAL A 47 16.34 -5.83 4.53
C VAL A 47 14.94 -5.89 5.14
N THR A 48 14.62 -7.00 5.79
CA THR A 48 13.35 -7.16 6.50
C THR A 48 13.42 -6.45 7.85
N CYS A 49 12.57 -5.45 8.03
CA CYS A 49 12.53 -4.61 9.20
C CYS A 49 11.35 -4.98 10.12
N THR A 50 11.55 -4.82 11.43
CA THR A 50 10.50 -5.04 12.42
C THR A 50 10.54 -3.94 13.47
N SER A 51 9.38 -3.32 13.73
CA SER A 51 9.18 -2.40 14.84
C SER A 51 8.44 -3.08 15.98
N VAL A 52 8.92 -2.88 17.20
CA VAL A 52 8.23 -3.22 18.46
C VAL A 52 7.79 -1.97 19.23
N THR A 53 8.10 -0.78 18.72
CA THR A 53 7.88 0.49 19.39
C THR A 53 6.54 1.08 18.97
N ASP A 54 5.64 1.33 19.93
CA ASP A 54 4.25 1.73 19.67
C ASP A 54 4.09 2.88 18.67
N TRP A 55 4.87 3.95 18.83
CA TRP A 55 4.78 5.12 17.94
C TRP A 55 5.29 4.83 16.52
N ILE A 56 6.36 4.03 16.39
CA ILE A 56 6.92 3.63 15.08
C ILE A 56 5.96 2.67 14.39
N THR A 57 5.41 1.72 15.13
CA THR A 57 4.39 0.79 14.62
C THR A 57 3.17 1.54 14.12
N HIS A 58 2.68 2.54 14.87
CA HIS A 58 1.57 3.38 14.41
C HIS A 58 1.91 4.08 13.09
N GLU A 59 3.04 4.78 13.03
CA GLU A 59 3.47 5.50 11.83
C GLU A 59 3.61 4.57 10.62
N LEU A 60 4.22 3.40 10.79
CA LEU A 60 4.37 2.40 9.73
C LEU A 60 3.03 1.94 9.17
N LEU A 61 2.02 1.74 10.03
CA LEU A 61 0.74 1.19 9.63
C LEU A 61 -0.24 2.23 9.06
N THR A 62 -0.05 3.51 9.38
CA THR A 62 -1.00 4.57 9.01
C THR A 62 -0.44 5.69 8.14
N GLY A 63 0.85 5.98 8.25
CA GLY A 63 1.52 7.08 7.56
C GLY A 63 2.34 6.60 6.36
N ILE A 64 3.17 5.58 6.56
CA ILE A 64 4.15 5.13 5.57
C ILE A 64 3.50 4.42 4.37
N GLN A 65 3.96 4.79 3.18
CA GLN A 65 3.53 4.24 1.90
C GLN A 65 4.64 3.43 1.22
N PRO A 66 4.27 2.48 0.33
CA PRO A 66 5.22 1.91 -0.61
C PRO A 66 5.98 3.00 -1.37
N GLY A 67 7.29 2.84 -1.51
CA GLY A 67 8.18 3.79 -2.18
C GLY A 67 8.68 4.96 -1.33
N ASP A 68 8.19 5.15 -0.09
CA ASP A 68 8.77 6.17 0.80
C ASP A 68 10.26 5.85 1.03
N LEU A 69 11.10 6.88 1.00
CA LEU A 69 12.52 6.77 1.36
C LEU A 69 12.64 6.98 2.87
N LEU A 70 13.07 5.94 3.57
CA LEU A 70 13.21 5.94 5.01
C LEU A 70 14.68 5.81 5.41
N ARG A 71 15.03 6.45 6.52
CA ARG A 71 16.19 6.09 7.34
C ARG A 71 15.69 5.39 8.58
N VAL A 72 16.14 4.15 8.75
CA VAL A 72 15.82 3.33 9.92
C VAL A 72 17.09 3.04 10.70
N THR A 73 17.01 3.10 12.02
CA THR A 73 18.12 2.75 12.90
C THR A 73 17.69 1.61 13.81
N GLY A 74 18.60 0.67 14.04
CA GLY A 74 18.33 -0.44 14.95
C GLY A 74 19.39 -1.53 14.92
N ASN A 75 19.02 -2.70 15.43
CA ASN A 75 19.89 -3.86 15.56
C ASN A 75 19.76 -4.79 14.35
N LEU A 76 20.80 -4.79 13.50
CA LEU A 76 20.90 -5.64 12.32
C LEU A 76 21.46 -7.01 12.70
N VAL A 77 20.72 -8.05 12.30
CA VAL A 77 21.14 -9.45 12.33
C VAL A 77 21.42 -9.86 10.89
N GLN A 78 22.67 -10.24 10.63
CA GLN A 78 23.08 -10.78 9.33
C GLN A 78 22.35 -12.10 9.05
N PRO A 79 21.98 -12.36 7.79
CA PRO A 79 21.30 -13.59 7.42
C PRO A 79 22.19 -14.80 7.74
N PRO A 80 21.61 -15.90 8.26
CA PRO A 80 22.38 -17.08 8.66
C PRO A 80 22.90 -17.87 7.45
N ALA A 81 22.32 -17.68 6.27
CA ALA A 81 22.72 -18.33 5.02
C ALA A 81 22.55 -17.40 3.79
N PRO A 82 23.31 -17.62 2.70
CA PRO A 82 23.12 -16.91 1.44
C PRO A 82 21.69 -17.10 0.89
N GLY A 83 21.02 -16.01 0.53
CA GLY A 83 19.66 -16.03 -0.01
C GLY A 83 18.55 -15.79 1.03
N GLU A 84 18.87 -15.72 2.32
CA GLU A 84 17.95 -15.22 3.34
C GLU A 84 18.09 -13.69 3.50
N PRO A 85 17.00 -12.95 3.76
CA PRO A 85 17.07 -11.51 3.98
C PRO A 85 17.74 -11.20 5.33
N ALA A 86 18.50 -10.11 5.38
CA ALA A 86 18.97 -9.56 6.63
C ALA A 86 17.78 -9.05 7.45
N ARG A 87 17.86 -9.15 8.79
CA ARG A 87 16.76 -8.73 9.69
C ARG A 87 17.18 -7.55 10.54
N LEU A 88 16.36 -6.51 10.58
CA LEU A 88 16.61 -5.29 11.36
C LEU A 88 15.47 -5.04 12.34
N THR A 89 15.77 -5.03 13.63
CA THR A 89 14.80 -4.55 14.64
C THR A 89 15.04 -3.07 14.87
N ILE A 90 14.07 -2.24 14.47
CA ILE A 90 14.23 -0.79 14.45
C ILE A 90 13.82 -0.14 15.77
N ASP A 91 14.58 0.86 16.18
CA ASP A 91 14.34 1.69 17.38
C ASP A 91 14.22 3.18 17.06
N ALA A 92 14.59 3.60 15.84
CA ALA A 92 14.31 4.93 15.31
C ALA A 92 13.92 4.88 13.83
N LEU A 93 13.04 5.81 13.44
CA LEU A 93 12.49 5.97 12.10
C LEU A 93 12.52 7.46 11.71
N GLU A 94 13.01 7.75 10.51
CA GLU A 94 12.99 9.06 9.88
C GLU A 94 12.52 8.90 8.42
N VAL A 95 11.54 9.72 8.00
CA VAL A 95 11.10 9.79 6.60
C VAL A 95 11.97 10.83 5.89
N LEU A 96 12.79 10.38 4.94
CA LEU A 96 13.72 11.24 4.20
C LEU A 96 13.07 11.84 2.94
N ASP A 97 12.23 11.05 2.27
CA ASP A 97 11.44 11.49 1.12
C ASP A 97 10.14 10.68 1.07
N THR A 98 9.06 11.31 0.66
CA THR A 98 7.75 10.66 0.52
C THR A 98 7.53 10.28 -0.93
N ALA A 99 7.12 9.05 -1.18
CA ALA A 99 6.77 8.62 -2.52
C ALA A 99 5.72 9.55 -3.13
N LEU A 100 6.01 10.04 -4.32
CA LEU A 100 5.00 10.58 -5.22
C LEU A 100 4.21 9.41 -5.84
N LEU A 101 3.52 8.61 -5.04
CA LEU A 101 2.56 7.64 -5.57
C LEU A 101 1.14 8.21 -5.39
N PRO A 102 0.26 8.05 -6.41
CA PRO A 102 -1.14 8.32 -6.20
C PRO A 102 -1.55 7.43 -5.04
N VAL A 103 -2.22 8.01 -4.05
CA VAL A 103 -2.96 7.26 -3.04
C VAL A 103 -3.57 6.05 -3.75
N GLN A 104 -3.40 4.86 -3.19
CA GLN A 104 -4.27 3.74 -3.51
C GLN A 104 -5.66 4.20 -3.04
N ASN A 105 -6.29 5.07 -3.83
CA ASN A 105 -7.58 5.66 -3.60
C ASN A 105 -8.48 4.48 -3.81
N ASP A 106 -8.82 3.84 -2.69
CA ASP A 106 -9.61 2.63 -2.61
C ASP A 106 -10.79 2.78 -3.57
N MET A 107 -10.74 2.05 -4.69
CA MET A 107 -11.93 1.86 -5.49
C MET A 107 -12.85 1.00 -4.64
N VAL A 108 -13.82 1.64 -3.98
CA VAL A 108 -14.75 0.95 -3.09
C VAL A 108 -15.92 0.43 -3.91
N PHE A 109 -16.16 -0.87 -3.83
CA PHE A 109 -17.39 -1.46 -4.32
C PHE A 109 -18.47 -1.39 -3.23
N ASP A 110 -19.61 -0.79 -3.55
CA ASP A 110 -20.78 -0.78 -2.68
C ASP A 110 -22.01 -1.34 -3.40
N ARG A 111 -23.03 -1.76 -2.65
CA ARG A 111 -24.20 -2.45 -3.18
C ARG A 111 -25.48 -1.66 -2.90
N TYR A 112 -26.15 -1.29 -3.98
CA TYR A 112 -27.47 -0.64 -3.98
C TYR A 112 -28.51 -1.66 -4.46
N GLY A 113 -28.99 -2.49 -3.54
CA GLY A 113 -29.97 -3.54 -3.86
C GLY A 113 -29.41 -4.58 -4.86
N ASN A 114 -29.93 -4.58 -6.09
CA ASN A 114 -29.47 -5.43 -7.20
C ASN A 114 -28.41 -4.77 -8.08
N TYR A 115 -27.85 -3.65 -7.64
CA TYR A 115 -26.82 -2.89 -8.33
C TYR A 115 -25.53 -2.84 -7.52
N VAL A 116 -24.42 -2.72 -8.23
CA VAL A 116 -23.07 -2.54 -7.70
C VAL A 116 -22.53 -1.23 -8.23
N VAL A 117 -21.93 -0.43 -7.35
CA VAL A 117 -21.33 0.86 -7.69
C VAL A 117 -19.85 0.88 -7.33
N VAL A 118 -19.06 1.67 -8.06
CA VAL A 118 -17.61 1.82 -7.82
C VAL A 118 -17.35 3.28 -7.46
N PHE A 119 -16.93 3.54 -6.22
CA PHE A 119 -16.47 4.86 -5.81
C PHE A 119 -14.97 4.98 -6.02
N ASP A 120 -14.54 6.01 -6.73
CA ASP A 120 -13.13 6.37 -6.91
C ASP A 120 -12.91 7.73 -6.26
N ALA A 121 -12.00 7.82 -5.29
CA ALA A 121 -11.76 9.09 -4.58
C ALA A 121 -11.19 10.20 -5.48
N ASN A 122 -10.80 9.90 -6.72
CA ASN A 122 -10.36 10.90 -7.70
C ASN A 122 -11.49 11.49 -8.54
N THR A 123 -12.72 10.96 -8.46
CA THR A 123 -13.84 11.46 -9.26
C THR A 123 -15.18 11.27 -8.57
N ASP A 124 -16.06 12.26 -8.69
CA ASP A 124 -17.45 12.12 -8.24
C ASP A 124 -18.27 11.21 -9.18
N ALA A 125 -17.78 10.90 -10.38
CA ALA A 125 -18.49 10.05 -11.32
C ALA A 125 -18.51 8.60 -10.83
N VAL A 126 -19.71 8.00 -10.74
CA VAL A 126 -19.90 6.67 -10.17
C VAL A 126 -20.38 5.67 -11.23
N PRO A 127 -19.51 4.75 -11.68
CA PRO A 127 -19.90 3.60 -12.50
C PRO A 127 -20.93 2.71 -11.79
N VAL A 128 -22.03 2.36 -12.45
CA VAL A 128 -23.11 1.52 -11.93
C VAL A 128 -23.29 0.28 -12.81
N PHE A 129 -23.38 -0.88 -12.15
CA PHE A 129 -23.60 -2.19 -12.76
C PHE A 129 -24.76 -2.90 -12.09
N THR A 130 -25.38 -3.87 -12.76
CA THR A 130 -26.23 -4.85 -12.09
C THR A 130 -25.36 -5.82 -11.28
N ALA A 131 -25.94 -6.54 -10.33
CA ALA A 131 -25.25 -7.54 -9.52
C ALA A 131 -24.69 -8.72 -10.34
N LEU A 132 -25.14 -8.89 -11.58
CA LEU A 132 -24.60 -9.87 -12.54
C LEU A 132 -23.46 -9.29 -13.40
N GLY A 133 -23.06 -8.04 -13.15
CA GLY A 133 -21.98 -7.35 -13.84
C GLY A 133 -22.39 -6.67 -15.15
N GLN A 134 -23.69 -6.53 -15.44
CA GLN A 134 -24.13 -5.80 -16.63
C GLN A 134 -23.99 -4.30 -16.39
N TRP A 135 -23.37 -3.59 -17.32
CA TRP A 135 -23.26 -2.13 -17.27
C TRP A 135 -24.63 -1.45 -17.31
N VAL A 136 -24.86 -0.49 -16.41
CA VAL A 136 -26.07 0.33 -16.37
C VAL A 136 -25.76 1.74 -16.89
N GLY A 137 -24.64 2.33 -16.46
CA GLY A 137 -24.22 3.69 -16.83
C GLY A 137 -23.29 4.29 -15.78
N THR A 138 -22.88 5.54 -16.00
CA THR A 138 -22.11 6.32 -15.02
C THR A 138 -22.98 7.45 -14.49
N ALA A 139 -23.18 7.51 -13.17
CA ALA A 139 -23.82 8.65 -12.52
C ALA A 139 -22.79 9.79 -12.37
N GLU A 140 -23.23 11.05 -12.52
CA GLU A 140 -22.32 12.21 -12.42
C GLU A 140 -21.86 12.50 -10.97
N SER A 141 -22.61 12.00 -9.98
CA SER A 141 -22.29 12.09 -8.55
C SER A 141 -22.93 10.91 -7.78
N PRO A 142 -22.53 10.65 -6.51
CA PRO A 142 -23.17 9.65 -5.66
C PRO A 142 -24.69 9.84 -5.49
N GLU A 143 -25.15 11.08 -5.43
CA GLU A 143 -26.58 11.41 -5.28
C GLU A 143 -27.38 11.08 -6.54
N ALA A 144 -26.74 11.03 -7.72
CA ALA A 144 -27.39 10.75 -9.00
C ALA A 144 -27.57 9.24 -9.29
N ILE A 145 -27.02 8.37 -8.45
CA ILE A 145 -27.09 6.90 -8.62
C ILE A 145 -28.56 6.43 -8.69
N GLY A 146 -29.42 6.91 -7.79
CA GLY A 146 -30.82 6.50 -7.74
C GLY A 146 -31.58 6.84 -9.03
N THR A 147 -31.40 8.07 -9.53
CA THR A 147 -32.00 8.53 -10.79
C THR A 147 -31.57 7.68 -11.98
N LEU A 148 -30.30 7.28 -12.04
CA LEU A 148 -29.78 6.43 -13.11
C LEU A 148 -30.37 5.02 -13.06
N ILE A 149 -30.52 4.45 -11.85
CA ILE A 149 -31.16 3.14 -11.65
C ILE A 149 -32.63 3.20 -12.07
N ASP A 150 -33.38 4.20 -11.61
CA ASP A 150 -34.80 4.37 -11.94
C ASP A 150 -35.02 4.47 -13.46
N ALA A 151 -34.15 5.23 -14.16
CA ALA A 151 -34.19 5.35 -15.61
C ALA A 151 -33.94 4.01 -16.31
N HIS A 152 -32.97 3.22 -15.84
CA HIS A 152 -32.66 1.90 -16.38
C HIS A 152 -33.81 0.91 -16.17
N GLU A 153 -34.43 0.91 -14.98
CA GLU A 153 -35.57 0.05 -14.67
C GLU A 153 -36.80 0.44 -15.50
N HIS A 154 -37.05 1.73 -15.73
CA HIS A 154 -38.17 2.16 -16.58
C HIS A 154 -38.01 1.73 -18.04
N LEU A 155 -36.78 1.76 -18.56
CA LEU A 155 -36.48 1.34 -19.94
C LEU A 155 -36.59 -0.18 -20.14
N ASN A 156 -36.25 -0.96 -19.11
CA ASN A 156 -36.26 -2.43 -19.18
C ASN A 156 -37.54 -3.06 -18.59
N GLY A 157 -38.31 -2.30 -17.83
CA GLY A 157 -39.57 -2.72 -17.20
C GLY A 157 -40.82 -2.46 -18.06
N SER A 158 -40.69 -1.85 -19.23
CA SER A 158 -41.79 -1.57 -20.15
C SER A 158 -42.17 -2.74 -21.08
N ASP A 159 -41.72 -3.97 -20.76
CA ASP A 159 -41.96 -5.18 -21.56
C ASP A 159 -42.62 -6.30 -20.73
N ALA A 160 -43.65 -5.95 -19.95
CA ALA A 160 -44.53 -6.89 -19.23
C ALA A 160 -46.01 -6.66 -19.57
#